data_AF-A0A5C3DRJ9-F1
#
_entry.id   AF-A0A5C3DRJ9-F1
#
_cell.length_a   1.000
_cell.length_b   1.000
_cell.length_c   1.000
_cell.angle_alpha   90.00
_cell.angle_beta   90.00
_cell.angle_gamma   90.00
#
_symmetry.space_group_name_H-M   'P 1'
#
loop_
_entity.id
_entity.type
_entity.pdbx_description
1 polymer ?
#
loop_
_entity_poly.entity_id
_entity_poly.type
_entity_poly.pdbx_seq_one_letter_code
_entity_poly.pdbx_strand_id
1 'polypeptide(L)'
;MMLKFTLLPVLASALSLMSQQAAAAPSPIGAYVPFGNDTRPVIRADPSGNLQDSLLNERGELLDNARIVLEPRQNPGFSYGTQKVRGVNIGGWLVAEPWITPSLFDNTGDSRVIDEWTFGQYASNAYGRLQRHWSTFYTEADFAAIAGAGLNHVRIPIGYWAFDTSAGEPYVKWNQADYLERAVQWSRNHGLKVIIDLHGAPGSQNGFDNSGRKGGANWPSNQKNADRAVAVISTIAARFAKYDGTVTSIELLNEPAGFLGGNMMDFTKNYYFSGYYNARSKFGNAAIMIHDGFMGLSYWNGVAQPPQFQQVLLDTHIYSVFSPQEVAMSEDQRLNNYCSQADGLASSNRNLYTIVGEWTAAPTDCAKYLNGRGVGARYDGSFGQGSYYVGSCADKTGDGSRFSAAYKSQLQRLFETQISVYERATGWIFWTWKTEQAADWDYQRGLNGGWITRNLNSRPNARC
;
A
#
# COMPACT_ATOMS: atom_id res chain seq x y z
N MET A 1 24.12 66.59 -39.19
CA MET A 1 23.75 65.92 -37.93
C MET A 1 23.20 64.54 -38.30
N MET A 2 24.02 63.49 -38.31
CA MET A 2 24.11 62.43 -37.27
C MET A 2 22.74 61.75 -37.00
N LEU A 3 22.52 60.43 -36.94
CA LEU A 3 23.36 59.22 -37.01
C LEU A 3 22.38 58.00 -37.24
N LYS A 4 22.70 57.13 -38.20
CA LYS A 4 22.68 55.62 -38.21
C LYS A 4 21.72 54.74 -37.33
N PHE A 5 21.23 53.68 -38.01
CA PHE A 5 20.98 52.25 -37.62
C PHE A 5 19.55 51.68 -37.36
N THR A 6 19.02 51.02 -38.42
CA THR A 6 18.52 49.61 -38.58
C THR A 6 17.52 48.88 -37.65
N LEU A 7 16.70 48.06 -38.35
CA LEU A 7 16.00 46.79 -37.99
C LEU A 7 14.69 46.97 -37.18
N LEU A 8 13.55 46.31 -37.44
CA LEU A 8 13.30 44.92 -37.82
C LEU A 8 11.75 44.72 -38.02
N PRO A 9 11.27 43.90 -38.98
CA PRO A 9 9.87 43.53 -39.11
C PRO A 9 9.55 42.31 -38.23
N VAL A 10 8.79 42.49 -37.13
CA VAL A 10 8.40 41.38 -36.23
C VAL A 10 6.90 41.37 -35.87
N LEU A 11 6.13 42.42 -36.19
CA LEU A 11 4.75 42.52 -35.70
C LEU A 11 3.67 41.84 -36.56
N ALA A 12 4.00 41.26 -37.72
CA ALA A 12 2.99 40.60 -38.55
C ALA A 12 2.85 39.08 -38.32
N SER A 13 3.76 38.45 -37.55
CA SER A 13 3.77 36.99 -37.33
C SER A 13 3.13 36.56 -36.00
N ALA A 14 2.69 37.50 -35.16
CA ALA A 14 2.15 37.18 -33.83
C ALA A 14 0.62 36.96 -33.81
N LEU A 15 -0.13 37.43 -34.82
CA LEU A 15 -1.59 37.27 -34.87
C LEU A 15 -2.07 36.05 -35.68
N SER A 16 -1.21 35.37 -36.44
CA SER A 16 -1.57 34.14 -37.18
C SER A 16 -1.28 32.84 -36.41
N LEU A 17 -0.60 32.91 -35.26
CA LEU A 17 -0.34 31.75 -34.40
C LEU A 17 -1.38 31.53 -33.28
N MET A 18 -2.31 32.47 -33.09
CA MET A 18 -3.35 32.37 -32.04
C MET A 18 -4.69 31.77 -32.51
N SER A 19 -4.79 31.30 -33.76
CA SER A 19 -6.03 30.73 -34.30
C SER A 19 -5.92 29.28 -34.79
N GLN A 20 -4.90 28.53 -34.37
CA GLN A 20 -4.77 27.08 -34.65
C GLN A 20 -4.71 26.17 -33.41
N GLN A 21 -4.97 26.68 -32.21
CA GLN A 21 -5.26 25.83 -31.04
C GLN A 21 -6.75 25.45 -31.02
N ALA A 22 -7.19 24.78 -32.09
CA ALA A 22 -8.42 23.99 -32.06
C ALA A 22 -8.02 22.52 -31.87
N ALA A 23 -8.29 22.02 -30.67
CA ALA A 23 -8.41 20.59 -30.34
C ALA A 23 -7.25 19.66 -30.77
N ALA A 24 -6.06 19.84 -30.19
CA ALA A 24 -5.21 18.68 -29.94
C ALA A 24 -5.78 17.98 -28.70
N ALA A 25 -6.42 16.83 -28.90
CA ALA A 25 -6.74 15.92 -27.80
C ALA A 25 -5.45 15.68 -26.98
N PRO A 26 -5.52 15.60 -25.64
CA PRO A 26 -4.35 15.24 -24.87
C PRO A 26 -3.83 13.90 -25.41
N SER A 27 -2.58 13.88 -25.88
CA SER A 27 -1.89 12.63 -26.19
C SER A 27 -2.07 11.69 -25.01
N PRO A 28 -2.44 10.41 -25.24
CA PRO A 28 -2.60 9.46 -24.17
C PRO A 28 -1.33 9.48 -23.32
N ILE A 29 -1.50 9.75 -22.02
CA ILE A 29 -0.42 9.73 -21.05
C ILE A 29 0.34 8.42 -21.26
N GLY A 30 1.62 8.56 -21.61
CA GLY A 30 2.32 7.63 -22.50
C GLY A 30 2.18 6.15 -22.16
N ALA A 31 2.04 5.35 -23.22
CA ALA A 31 2.13 3.90 -23.19
C ALA A 31 3.37 3.44 -22.40
N TYR A 32 3.21 2.31 -21.73
CA TYR A 32 4.25 1.59 -21.00
C TYR A 32 5.56 1.48 -21.79
N VAL A 33 6.68 1.83 -21.15
CA VAL A 33 8.03 1.61 -21.69
C VAL A 33 8.83 0.82 -20.64
N PRO A 34 9.41 -0.34 -21.00
CA PRO A 34 10.22 -1.13 -20.08
C PRO A 34 11.41 -0.36 -19.51
N PHE A 35 11.79 -0.65 -18.26
CA PHE A 35 12.84 -0.02 -17.44
C PHE A 35 14.21 0.11 -18.12
N GLY A 36 14.54 -0.77 -19.07
CA GLY A 36 15.78 -0.71 -19.85
C GLY A 36 15.69 0.10 -21.15
N ASN A 37 14.48 0.48 -21.58
CA ASN A 37 14.22 1.16 -22.86
C ASN A 37 13.59 2.55 -22.70
N ASP A 38 13.22 2.96 -21.49
CA ASP A 38 12.67 4.30 -21.26
C ASP A 38 13.76 5.34 -21.09
N THR A 39 14.27 5.81 -22.23
CA THR A 39 15.28 6.86 -22.32
C THR A 39 14.66 8.27 -22.40
N ARG A 40 13.34 8.39 -22.15
CA ARG A 40 12.67 9.69 -22.27
C ARG A 40 13.25 10.68 -21.26
N PRO A 41 13.53 11.93 -21.68
CA PRO A 41 14.02 12.96 -20.79
C PRO A 41 13.05 13.21 -19.63
N VAL A 42 13.58 13.49 -18.44
CA VAL A 42 12.79 13.95 -17.29
C VAL A 42 13.01 15.44 -17.11
N ILE A 43 11.92 16.19 -17.01
CA ILE A 43 11.91 17.64 -16.85
C ILE A 43 11.24 17.94 -15.51
N ARG A 44 11.97 18.63 -14.65
CA ARG A 44 11.48 19.04 -13.34
C ARG A 44 10.71 20.35 -13.49
N ALA A 45 9.60 20.45 -12.78
CA ALA A 45 8.80 21.65 -12.67
C ALA A 45 8.57 21.99 -11.20
N ASP A 46 8.47 23.28 -10.89
CA ASP A 46 8.06 23.72 -9.57
C ASP A 46 6.56 23.39 -9.34
N PRO A 47 6.06 23.51 -8.10
CA PRO A 47 4.65 23.25 -7.80
C PRO A 47 3.64 24.15 -8.51
N SER A 48 4.08 25.28 -9.07
CA SER A 48 3.25 26.20 -9.88
C SER A 48 3.26 25.82 -11.36
N GLY A 49 4.00 24.77 -11.74
CA GLY A 49 4.15 24.29 -13.10
C GLY A 49 5.26 24.98 -13.90
N ASN A 50 6.11 25.82 -13.27
CA ASN A 50 7.23 26.44 -13.97
C ASN A 50 8.37 25.44 -14.12
N LEU A 51 8.83 25.22 -15.36
CA LEU A 51 9.91 24.30 -15.66
C LEU A 51 11.23 24.79 -15.02
N GLN A 52 11.91 23.88 -14.34
CA GLN A 52 13.24 24.07 -13.74
C GLN A 52 14.35 23.53 -14.65
N ASP A 53 14.02 22.60 -15.55
CA ASP A 53 14.94 22.07 -16.55
C ASP A 53 14.59 22.60 -17.95
N SER A 54 15.59 22.65 -18.84
CA SER A 54 15.42 23.06 -20.23
C SER A 54 14.52 22.08 -20.99
N LEU A 55 13.61 22.59 -21.83
CA LEU A 55 12.89 21.79 -22.83
C LEU A 55 13.77 21.42 -24.03
N LEU A 56 15.01 21.91 -24.09
CA LEU A 56 15.94 21.69 -25.20
C LEU A 56 17.07 20.75 -24.81
N ASN A 57 17.48 19.90 -25.75
CA ASN A 57 18.69 19.09 -25.65
C ASN A 57 19.96 19.94 -25.84
N GLU A 58 21.14 19.32 -25.73
CA GLU A 58 22.44 19.99 -25.90
C GLU A 58 22.65 20.62 -27.28
N ARG A 59 21.84 20.24 -28.28
CA ARG A 59 21.87 20.78 -29.65
C ARG A 59 20.83 21.88 -29.87
N GLY A 60 20.06 22.26 -28.85
CA GLY A 60 19.01 23.28 -28.94
C GLY A 60 17.70 22.77 -29.55
N GLU A 61 17.49 21.46 -29.67
CA GLU A 61 16.26 20.87 -30.20
C GLU A 61 15.29 20.53 -29.05
N LEU A 62 13.99 20.66 -29.29
CA LEU A 62 12.96 20.29 -28.30
C LEU A 62 13.06 18.82 -27.92
N LEU A 63 13.02 18.55 -26.62
CA LEU A 63 12.98 17.21 -26.04
C LEU A 63 11.63 16.56 -26.39
N ASP A 64 11.68 15.49 -27.18
CA ASP A 64 10.49 14.73 -27.55
C ASP A 64 10.04 13.82 -26.41
N ASN A 65 8.72 13.75 -26.18
CA ASN A 65 8.07 12.89 -25.19
C ASN A 65 8.61 12.99 -23.74
N ALA A 66 9.11 14.16 -23.33
CA ALA A 66 9.66 14.34 -21.99
C ALA A 66 8.62 14.11 -20.87
N ARG A 67 9.06 13.50 -19.76
CA ARG A 67 8.26 13.29 -18.56
C ARG A 67 8.40 14.47 -17.63
N ILE A 68 7.28 15.06 -17.22
CA ILE A 68 7.28 16.16 -16.25
C ILE A 68 7.09 15.59 -14.85
N VAL A 69 8.01 15.90 -13.93
CA VAL A 69 7.86 15.64 -12.50
C VAL A 69 7.83 16.95 -11.73
N LEU A 70 6.95 17.03 -10.72
CA LEU A 70 6.96 18.14 -9.79
C LEU A 70 8.08 17.93 -8.77
N GLU A 71 8.91 18.94 -8.55
CA GLU A 71 9.91 18.93 -7.49
C GLU A 71 9.24 18.78 -6.12
N PRO A 72 9.82 18.01 -5.20
CA PRO A 72 9.40 18.03 -3.80
C PRO A 72 9.45 19.47 -3.26
N ARG A 73 8.36 19.92 -2.63
CA ARG A 73 8.41 21.12 -1.78
C ARG A 73 9.21 20.81 -0.52
N GLN A 74 9.71 21.85 0.13
CA GLN A 74 10.53 21.74 1.36
C GLN A 74 9.80 21.16 2.60
N ASN A 75 8.57 20.67 2.48
CA ASN A 75 7.79 20.13 3.60
C ASN A 75 6.88 18.95 3.17
N PRO A 76 7.40 17.71 3.09
CA PRO A 76 6.67 16.53 2.61
C PRO A 76 5.60 15.98 3.59
N GLY A 77 5.21 16.75 4.60
CA GLY A 77 4.21 16.35 5.59
C GLY A 77 4.68 15.36 6.65
N PHE A 78 5.70 14.55 6.36
CA PHE A 78 6.41 13.69 7.31
C PHE A 78 7.87 13.48 6.90
N SER A 79 8.78 13.51 7.87
CA SER A 79 10.22 13.40 7.62
C SER A 79 10.68 11.94 7.66
N TYR A 80 10.38 11.18 6.60
CA TYR A 80 10.87 9.81 6.42
C TYR A 80 12.40 9.76 6.55
N GLY A 81 12.91 8.73 7.25
CA GLY A 81 14.33 8.58 7.56
C GLY A 81 14.81 9.22 8.87
N THR A 82 14.07 10.19 9.44
CA THR A 82 14.41 10.81 10.74
C THR A 82 13.37 10.56 11.82
N GLN A 83 12.09 10.57 11.45
CA GLN A 83 10.98 10.23 12.34
C GLN A 83 10.54 8.79 12.10
N LYS A 84 10.23 8.06 13.18
CA LYS A 84 9.75 6.68 13.09
C LYS A 84 8.26 6.64 12.73
N VAL A 85 7.94 5.84 11.72
CA VAL A 85 6.57 5.48 11.37
C VAL A 85 6.07 4.46 12.39
N ARG A 86 4.94 4.78 13.03
CA ARG A 86 4.25 3.90 13.97
C ARG A 86 2.77 3.96 13.62
N GLY A 87 2.27 2.95 12.92
CA GLY A 87 0.94 2.99 12.36
C GLY A 87 0.17 1.68 12.46
N VAL A 88 -1.04 1.72 11.93
CA VAL A 88 -1.92 0.57 11.73
C VAL A 88 -2.54 0.61 10.34
N ASN A 89 -2.81 -0.56 9.78
CA ASN A 89 -3.59 -0.70 8.56
C ASN A 89 -5.08 -0.53 8.86
N ILE A 90 -5.81 0.13 7.96
CA ILE A 90 -7.27 0.21 7.92
C ILE A 90 -7.79 -0.94 7.05
N GLY A 91 -7.43 -2.16 7.45
CA GLY A 91 -7.67 -3.40 6.70
C GLY A 91 -9.14 -3.82 6.74
N GLY A 92 -9.55 -4.61 5.75
CA GLY A 92 -10.91 -5.14 5.63
C GLY A 92 -12.00 -4.10 5.36
N TRP A 93 -11.66 -2.84 5.06
CA TRP A 93 -12.64 -1.76 4.86
C TRP A 93 -12.98 -1.50 3.39
N LEU A 94 -12.07 -0.86 2.63
CA LEU A 94 -12.28 -0.53 1.21
C LEU A 94 -11.80 -1.63 0.25
N VAL A 95 -11.18 -2.66 0.83
CA VAL A 95 -11.08 -4.01 0.27
C VAL A 95 -11.59 -4.96 1.34
N ALA A 96 -12.62 -5.73 1.02
CA ALA A 96 -13.26 -6.63 1.97
C ALA A 96 -12.51 -7.95 2.07
N GLU A 97 -12.09 -8.31 3.28
CA GLU A 97 -11.41 -9.57 3.56
C GLU A 97 -12.26 -10.46 4.48
N PRO A 98 -12.53 -11.73 4.09
CA PRO A 98 -13.39 -12.62 4.86
C PRO A 98 -12.95 -12.87 6.30
N TRP A 99 -11.66 -12.78 6.58
CA TRP A 99 -11.11 -13.09 7.90
C TRP A 99 -11.15 -11.90 8.87
N ILE A 100 -11.08 -10.66 8.33
CA ILE A 100 -11.23 -9.43 9.12
C ILE A 100 -12.70 -9.21 9.46
N THR A 101 -13.59 -9.41 8.47
CA THR A 101 -15.05 -9.21 8.59
C THR A 101 -15.85 -10.45 8.19
N PRO A 102 -15.71 -11.57 8.94
CA PRO A 102 -16.46 -12.80 8.65
C PRO A 102 -17.97 -12.58 8.58
N SER A 103 -18.55 -11.66 9.35
CA SER A 103 -19.98 -11.36 9.28
C SER A 103 -20.43 -10.82 7.92
N LEU A 104 -19.54 -10.12 7.20
CA LEU A 104 -19.80 -9.64 5.85
C LEU A 104 -19.88 -10.79 4.85
N PHE A 105 -19.13 -11.86 5.05
CA PHE A 105 -19.07 -13.02 4.14
C PHE A 105 -19.93 -14.21 4.61
N ASP A 106 -20.28 -14.26 5.89
CA ASP A 106 -21.24 -15.21 6.43
C ASP A 106 -22.65 -14.89 5.87
N ASN A 107 -23.49 -15.93 5.72
CA ASN A 107 -24.86 -15.78 5.24
C ASN A 107 -24.98 -15.03 3.89
N THR A 108 -24.03 -15.21 2.97
CA THR A 108 -24.10 -14.69 1.59
C THR A 108 -25.21 -15.32 0.76
N GLY A 109 -25.67 -16.50 1.16
CA GLY A 109 -26.59 -17.34 0.38
C GLY A 109 -25.88 -18.23 -0.64
N ASP A 110 -24.56 -18.06 -0.79
CA ASP A 110 -23.75 -18.79 -1.77
C ASP A 110 -22.33 -19.00 -1.23
N SER A 111 -21.85 -20.25 -1.22
CA SER A 111 -20.53 -20.63 -0.73
C SER A 111 -19.39 -20.26 -1.68
N ARG A 112 -19.68 -19.90 -2.94
CA ARG A 112 -18.69 -19.44 -3.91
C ARG A 112 -18.16 -18.03 -3.61
N VAL A 113 -18.80 -17.30 -2.69
CA VAL A 113 -18.36 -15.96 -2.27
C VAL A 113 -17.14 -16.09 -1.35
N ILE A 114 -15.94 -15.95 -1.89
CA ILE A 114 -14.67 -16.14 -1.17
C ILE A 114 -13.78 -14.89 -1.16
N ASP A 115 -14.14 -13.87 -1.92
CA ASP A 115 -13.43 -12.60 -2.11
C ASP A 115 -14.43 -11.53 -2.60
N GLU A 116 -14.00 -10.28 -2.78
CA GLU A 116 -14.89 -9.20 -3.22
C GLU A 116 -15.38 -9.35 -4.68
N TRP A 117 -14.61 -10.01 -5.54
CA TRP A 117 -15.03 -10.36 -6.90
C TRP A 117 -16.27 -11.26 -6.88
N THR A 118 -16.16 -12.42 -6.22
CA THR A 118 -17.26 -13.39 -6.10
C THR A 118 -18.39 -12.86 -5.22
N PHE A 119 -18.10 -11.95 -4.29
CA PHE A 119 -19.12 -11.20 -3.55
C PHE A 119 -20.03 -10.42 -4.50
N GLY A 120 -19.45 -9.65 -5.41
CA GLY A 120 -20.20 -8.94 -6.44
C GLY A 120 -21.00 -9.86 -7.39
N GLN A 121 -20.51 -11.09 -7.64
CA GLN A 121 -21.18 -12.05 -8.53
C GLN A 121 -22.35 -12.77 -7.88
N TYR A 122 -22.17 -13.23 -6.63
CA TYR A 122 -23.04 -14.24 -6.04
C TYR A 122 -23.67 -13.82 -4.71
N ALA A 123 -23.17 -12.78 -4.05
CA ALA A 123 -23.75 -12.36 -2.77
C ALA A 123 -25.13 -11.74 -2.98
N SER A 124 -26.09 -12.22 -2.19
CA SER A 124 -27.39 -11.56 -2.06
C SER A 124 -27.21 -10.12 -1.55
N ASN A 125 -27.78 -9.15 -2.28
CA ASN A 125 -27.72 -7.72 -1.96
C ASN A 125 -26.28 -7.20 -1.74
N ALA A 126 -25.36 -7.53 -2.65
CA ALA A 126 -23.96 -7.10 -2.55
C ALA A 126 -23.81 -5.59 -2.30
N TYR A 127 -24.56 -4.77 -3.04
CA TYR A 127 -24.57 -3.32 -2.91
C TYR A 127 -24.94 -2.85 -1.49
N GLY A 128 -26.09 -3.27 -0.96
CA GLY A 128 -26.56 -2.82 0.35
C GLY A 128 -25.68 -3.29 1.51
N ARG A 129 -25.06 -4.47 1.37
CA ARG A 129 -24.12 -5.01 2.37
C ARG A 129 -22.82 -4.20 2.41
N LEU A 130 -22.21 -3.96 1.25
CA LEU A 130 -20.96 -3.19 1.17
C LEU A 130 -21.17 -1.71 1.52
N GLN A 131 -22.28 -1.09 1.12
CA GLN A 131 -22.62 0.27 1.55
C GLN A 131 -22.71 0.37 3.07
N ARG A 132 -23.40 -0.56 3.73
CA ARG A 132 -23.49 -0.59 5.19
C ARG A 132 -22.11 -0.76 5.80
N HIS A 133 -21.35 -1.75 5.33
CA HIS A 133 -19.99 -2.02 5.77
C HIS A 133 -19.10 -0.77 5.70
N TRP A 134 -19.02 -0.11 4.54
CA TRP A 134 -18.21 1.11 4.39
C TRP A 134 -18.64 2.22 5.34
N SER A 135 -19.94 2.36 5.60
CA SER A 135 -20.49 3.41 6.47
C SER A 135 -20.31 3.18 7.97
N THR A 136 -20.11 1.93 8.41
CA THR A 136 -20.10 1.60 9.84
C THR A 136 -18.82 0.93 10.32
N PHE A 137 -18.06 0.29 9.43
CA PHE A 137 -16.90 -0.48 9.85
C PHE A 137 -15.78 0.42 10.35
N TYR A 138 -15.48 1.56 9.71
CA TYR A 138 -14.61 2.58 10.27
C TYR A 138 -15.32 3.92 10.38
N THR A 139 -15.03 4.64 11.46
CA THR A 139 -15.59 5.96 11.77
C THR A 139 -14.48 6.90 12.25
N GLU A 140 -14.75 8.20 12.37
CA GLU A 140 -13.79 9.16 12.94
C GLU A 140 -13.32 8.78 14.35
N ALA A 141 -14.19 8.15 15.15
CA ALA A 141 -13.84 7.68 16.49
C ALA A 141 -12.68 6.65 16.48
N ASP A 142 -12.59 5.84 15.43
CA ASP A 142 -11.45 4.93 15.26
C ASP A 142 -10.14 5.70 15.06
N PHE A 143 -10.16 6.76 14.23
CA PHE A 143 -8.99 7.59 13.95
C PHE A 143 -8.57 8.39 15.19
N ALA A 144 -9.53 8.89 15.98
CA ALA A 144 -9.27 9.48 17.28
C ALA A 144 -8.59 8.49 18.23
N ALA A 145 -9.06 7.24 18.27
CA ALA A 145 -8.49 6.19 19.12
C ALA A 145 -7.09 5.74 18.64
N ILE A 146 -6.85 5.70 17.33
CA ILE A 146 -5.52 5.43 16.74
C ILE A 146 -4.52 6.50 17.19
N ALA A 147 -4.88 7.78 17.05
CA ALA A 147 -4.04 8.88 17.53
C ALA A 147 -3.84 8.84 19.05
N GLY A 148 -4.91 8.55 19.82
CA GLY A 148 -4.87 8.39 21.27
C GLY A 148 -4.02 7.20 21.76
N ALA A 149 -3.74 6.23 20.89
CA ALA A 149 -2.80 5.14 21.16
C ALA A 149 -1.33 5.54 20.95
N GLY A 150 -1.05 6.79 20.53
CA GLY A 150 0.30 7.29 20.26
C GLY A 150 0.83 6.91 18.87
N LEU A 151 -0.04 6.46 17.96
CA LEU A 151 0.29 6.17 16.58
C LEU A 151 0.27 7.45 15.74
N ASN A 152 1.07 7.49 14.67
CA ASN A 152 1.22 8.66 13.80
C ASN A 152 0.83 8.39 12.33
N HIS A 153 0.58 7.13 11.95
CA HIS A 153 0.24 6.76 10.57
C HIS A 153 -0.96 5.81 10.51
N VAL A 154 -1.69 5.92 9.40
CA VAL A 154 -2.61 4.89 8.92
C VAL A 154 -2.26 4.55 7.48
N ARG A 155 -2.26 3.25 7.15
CA ARG A 155 -2.21 2.75 5.77
C ARG A 155 -3.60 2.30 5.37
N ILE A 156 -4.10 2.79 4.24
CA ILE A 156 -5.50 2.57 3.82
C ILE A 156 -5.51 1.80 2.50
N PRO A 157 -5.71 0.47 2.55
CA PRO A 157 -5.96 -0.37 1.39
C PRO A 157 -7.18 0.10 0.60
N ILE A 158 -7.05 0.25 -0.72
CA ILE A 158 -8.16 0.48 -1.64
C ILE A 158 -7.97 -0.30 -2.95
N GLY A 159 -9.02 -0.98 -3.40
CA GLY A 159 -8.99 -1.73 -4.66
C GLY A 159 -9.15 -0.81 -5.89
N TYR A 160 -8.56 -1.20 -7.02
CA TYR A 160 -8.70 -0.42 -8.27
C TYR A 160 -10.16 -0.19 -8.69
N TRP A 161 -11.06 -1.11 -8.32
CA TRP A 161 -12.49 -1.06 -8.63
C TRP A 161 -13.23 0.11 -8.00
N ALA A 162 -12.65 0.76 -6.99
CA ALA A 162 -13.15 2.04 -6.48
C ALA A 162 -13.10 3.17 -7.53
N PHE A 163 -12.23 3.06 -8.53
CA PHE A 163 -11.96 4.10 -9.53
C PHE A 163 -12.24 3.63 -10.96
N ASP A 164 -11.98 2.36 -11.26
CA ASP A 164 -12.06 1.79 -12.61
C ASP A 164 -12.65 0.38 -12.58
N THR A 165 -13.71 0.15 -13.34
CA THR A 165 -14.30 -1.16 -13.58
C THR A 165 -14.61 -1.30 -15.07
N SER A 166 -14.31 -2.47 -15.64
CA SER A 166 -14.59 -2.83 -17.02
C SER A 166 -15.79 -3.77 -17.12
N ALA A 167 -16.37 -3.91 -18.32
CA ALA A 167 -17.45 -4.84 -18.57
C ALA A 167 -17.05 -6.27 -18.17
N GLY A 168 -17.90 -6.93 -17.37
CA GLY A 168 -17.66 -8.27 -16.83
C GLY A 168 -16.96 -8.30 -15.47
N GLU A 169 -16.49 -7.17 -14.95
CA GLU A 169 -16.00 -7.06 -13.58
C GLU A 169 -17.18 -6.86 -12.63
N PRO A 170 -17.41 -7.77 -11.67
CA PRO A 170 -18.62 -7.82 -10.85
C PRO A 170 -18.57 -6.91 -9.62
N TYR A 171 -17.47 -6.17 -9.42
CA TYR A 171 -17.28 -5.35 -8.24
C TYR A 171 -18.42 -4.34 -8.07
N VAL A 172 -18.82 -4.14 -6.81
CA VAL A 172 -19.71 -3.04 -6.46
C VAL A 172 -18.90 -1.76 -6.47
N LYS A 173 -19.02 -0.96 -7.54
CA LYS A 173 -18.42 0.38 -7.61
C LYS A 173 -19.43 1.43 -7.19
N TRP A 174 -19.10 2.22 -6.16
CA TRP A 174 -19.92 3.34 -5.74
C TRP A 174 -19.09 4.50 -5.18
N ASN A 175 -19.00 4.64 -3.85
CA ASN A 175 -18.44 5.81 -3.17
C ASN A 175 -17.24 5.47 -2.27
N GLN A 176 -16.53 4.37 -2.54
CA GLN A 176 -15.33 3.98 -1.77
C GLN A 176 -14.27 5.10 -1.77
N ALA A 177 -14.08 5.78 -2.90
CA ALA A 177 -13.16 6.91 -2.98
C ALA A 177 -13.59 8.11 -2.10
N ASP A 178 -14.90 8.28 -1.85
CA ASP A 178 -15.40 9.30 -0.93
C ASP A 178 -15.18 8.89 0.54
N TYR A 179 -15.30 7.59 0.86
CA TYR A 179 -14.93 7.08 2.18
C TYR A 179 -13.43 7.20 2.46
N LEU A 180 -12.58 6.93 1.47
CA LEU A 180 -11.14 7.22 1.58
C LEU A 180 -10.89 8.70 1.87
N GLU A 181 -11.60 9.60 1.18
CA GLU A 181 -11.50 11.04 1.42
C GLU A 181 -11.96 11.46 2.81
N ARG A 182 -13.03 10.85 3.34
CA ARG A 182 -13.44 11.05 4.74
C ARG A 182 -12.37 10.56 5.72
N ALA A 183 -11.77 9.40 5.48
CA ALA A 183 -10.69 8.89 6.32
C ALA A 183 -9.47 9.81 6.31
N VAL A 184 -9.10 10.38 5.16
CA VAL A 184 -8.04 11.40 5.08
C VAL A 184 -8.41 12.66 5.88
N GLN A 185 -9.67 13.08 5.87
CA GLN A 185 -10.14 14.20 6.70
C GLN A 185 -10.08 13.86 8.20
N TRP A 186 -10.52 12.68 8.61
CA TRP A 186 -10.40 12.22 10.01
C TRP A 186 -8.94 12.13 10.45
N SER A 187 -8.05 11.59 9.60
CA SER A 187 -6.62 11.59 9.86
C SER A 187 -6.07 12.99 10.06
N ARG A 188 -6.45 13.97 9.21
CA ARG A 188 -6.06 15.37 9.37
C ARG A 188 -6.52 15.94 10.71
N ASN A 189 -7.77 15.69 11.09
CA ASN A 189 -8.35 16.19 12.35
C ASN A 189 -7.61 15.67 13.59
N HIS A 190 -7.02 14.47 13.50
CA HIS A 190 -6.30 13.81 14.59
C HIS A 190 -4.78 13.81 14.43
N GLY A 191 -4.23 14.55 13.46
CA GLY A 191 -2.78 14.65 13.24
C GLY A 191 -2.11 13.38 12.69
N LEU A 192 -2.89 12.41 12.20
CA LEU A 192 -2.40 11.19 11.58
C LEU A 192 -1.97 11.45 10.13
N LYS A 193 -0.92 10.74 9.70
CA LYS A 193 -0.47 10.70 8.31
C LYS A 193 -1.07 9.50 7.59
N VAL A 194 -1.23 9.62 6.28
CA VAL A 194 -1.90 8.61 5.46
C VAL A 194 -0.97 8.11 4.37
N ILE A 195 -0.86 6.78 4.30
CA ILE A 195 -0.40 6.05 3.13
C ILE A 195 -1.65 5.52 2.42
N ILE A 196 -1.88 5.94 1.17
CA ILE A 196 -2.94 5.37 0.34
C ILE A 196 -2.33 4.22 -0.45
N ASP A 197 -2.90 3.02 -0.30
CA ASP A 197 -2.36 1.80 -0.90
C ASP A 197 -3.31 1.23 -1.96
N LEU A 198 -2.81 1.08 -3.20
CA LEU A 198 -3.51 0.32 -4.23
C LEU A 198 -3.38 -1.18 -3.93
N HIS A 199 -4.36 -1.69 -3.19
CA HIS A 199 -4.26 -3.01 -2.59
C HIS A 199 -4.61 -4.17 -3.55
N GLY A 200 -5.31 -3.86 -4.63
CA GLY A 200 -5.68 -4.82 -5.67
C GLY A 200 -5.60 -4.19 -7.05
N ALA A 201 -4.99 -4.90 -7.99
CA ALA A 201 -4.89 -4.48 -9.39
C ALA A 201 -5.68 -5.39 -10.35
N PRO A 202 -6.03 -4.91 -11.56
CA PRO A 202 -6.70 -5.74 -12.56
C PRO A 202 -5.94 -7.04 -12.85
N GLY A 203 -6.67 -8.15 -12.89
CA GLY A 203 -6.08 -9.48 -13.08
C GLY A 203 -5.52 -10.13 -11.81
N SER A 204 -5.46 -9.43 -10.68
CA SER A 204 -4.79 -9.84 -9.43
C SER A 204 -3.27 -10.01 -9.56
N GLN A 205 -2.54 -9.35 -8.68
CA GLN A 205 -1.08 -9.36 -8.60
C GLN A 205 -0.52 -10.52 -7.78
N ASN A 206 -1.36 -11.23 -7.02
CA ASN A 206 -0.92 -12.31 -6.13
C ASN A 206 -1.84 -13.53 -6.07
N GLY A 207 -3.07 -13.44 -6.55
CA GLY A 207 -4.05 -14.52 -6.46
C GLY A 207 -4.61 -14.73 -5.05
N PHE A 208 -4.34 -13.82 -4.11
CA PHE A 208 -4.90 -13.81 -2.77
C PHE A 208 -6.28 -13.16 -2.77
N ASP A 209 -7.12 -13.48 -1.79
CA ASP A 209 -8.43 -12.83 -1.61
C ASP A 209 -8.30 -11.34 -1.28
N ASN A 210 -7.23 -10.94 -0.58
CA ASN A 210 -6.90 -9.53 -0.29
C ASN A 210 -6.68 -8.67 -1.55
N SER A 211 -6.34 -9.25 -2.70
CA SER A 211 -6.28 -8.50 -3.98
C SER A 211 -7.67 -8.22 -4.57
N GLY A 212 -8.72 -8.71 -3.93
CA GLY A 212 -10.11 -8.66 -4.38
C GLY A 212 -10.49 -9.80 -5.33
N ARG A 213 -9.56 -10.65 -5.76
CA ARG A 213 -9.84 -11.81 -6.63
C ARG A 213 -8.84 -12.95 -6.37
N LYS A 214 -9.25 -13.92 -5.57
CA LYS A 214 -8.52 -15.14 -5.28
C LYS A 214 -8.43 -16.04 -6.53
N GLY A 215 -7.32 -16.74 -6.68
CA GLY A 215 -7.07 -17.67 -7.78
C GLY A 215 -5.77 -17.37 -8.52
N GLY A 216 -5.81 -17.30 -9.84
CA GLY A 216 -4.62 -17.02 -10.64
C GLY A 216 -4.19 -15.55 -10.57
N ALA A 217 -2.90 -15.30 -10.35
CA ALA A 217 -2.28 -13.98 -10.45
C ALA A 217 -2.04 -13.60 -11.93
N ASN A 218 -3.06 -13.02 -12.57
CA ASN A 218 -3.05 -12.68 -14.00
C ASN A 218 -2.58 -11.24 -14.27
N TRP A 219 -2.09 -10.52 -13.27
CA TRP A 219 -1.51 -9.18 -13.41
C TRP A 219 -0.59 -9.02 -14.64
N PRO A 220 0.44 -9.86 -14.85
CA PRO A 220 1.36 -9.69 -15.97
C PRO A 220 0.86 -10.32 -17.29
N SER A 221 -0.38 -10.82 -17.34
CA SER A 221 -0.95 -11.45 -18.53
C SER A 221 -1.37 -10.46 -19.63
N ASN A 222 -1.59 -9.19 -19.26
CA ASN A 222 -2.08 -8.18 -20.17
C ASN A 222 -1.60 -6.79 -19.78
N GLN A 223 -0.97 -6.08 -20.72
CA GLN A 223 -0.49 -4.71 -20.53
C GLN A 223 -1.60 -3.76 -20.06
N LYS A 224 -2.85 -3.98 -20.48
CA LYS A 224 -4.01 -3.19 -20.05
C LYS A 224 -4.20 -3.20 -18.53
N ASN A 225 -3.76 -4.25 -17.83
CA ASN A 225 -3.85 -4.30 -16.37
C ASN A 225 -2.99 -3.20 -15.74
N ALA A 226 -1.72 -3.10 -16.17
CA ALA A 226 -0.80 -2.06 -15.71
C ALA A 226 -1.25 -0.67 -16.16
N ASP A 227 -1.73 -0.51 -17.39
CA ASP A 227 -2.19 0.79 -17.89
C ASP A 227 -3.37 1.34 -17.06
N ARG A 228 -4.32 0.46 -16.72
CA ARG A 228 -5.45 0.79 -15.83
C ARG A 228 -4.98 1.14 -14.42
N ALA A 229 -4.09 0.34 -13.84
CA ALA A 229 -3.53 0.62 -12.52
C ALA A 229 -2.78 1.96 -12.48
N VAL A 230 -2.00 2.30 -13.52
CA VAL A 230 -1.32 3.61 -13.63
C VAL A 230 -2.33 4.75 -13.70
N ALA A 231 -3.42 4.59 -14.45
CA ALA A 231 -4.49 5.59 -14.51
C ALA A 231 -5.19 5.77 -13.15
N VAL A 232 -5.38 4.69 -12.40
CA VAL A 232 -5.90 4.73 -11.03
C VAL A 232 -4.94 5.46 -10.09
N ILE A 233 -3.64 5.16 -10.13
CA ILE A 233 -2.63 5.89 -9.35
C ILE A 233 -2.61 7.38 -9.69
N SER A 234 -2.70 7.74 -10.97
CA SER A 234 -2.78 9.14 -11.39
C SER A 234 -4.03 9.82 -10.83
N THR A 235 -5.17 9.12 -10.83
CA THR A 235 -6.44 9.60 -10.26
C THR A 235 -6.35 9.80 -8.75
N ILE A 236 -5.77 8.84 -8.02
CA ILE A 236 -5.50 8.94 -6.57
C ILE A 236 -4.62 10.15 -6.30
N ALA A 237 -3.47 10.27 -6.97
CA ALA A 237 -2.54 11.37 -6.76
C ALA A 237 -3.20 12.73 -7.02
N ALA A 238 -3.92 12.89 -8.13
CA ALA A 238 -4.62 14.13 -8.44
C ALA A 238 -5.71 14.48 -7.41
N ARG A 239 -6.51 13.49 -7.00
CA ARG A 239 -7.60 13.71 -6.03
C ARG A 239 -7.06 14.11 -4.65
N PHE A 240 -5.96 13.50 -4.23
CA PHE A 240 -5.43 13.64 -2.88
C PHE A 240 -4.32 14.69 -2.74
N ALA A 241 -3.84 15.30 -3.82
CA ALA A 241 -2.87 16.39 -3.77
C ALA A 241 -3.31 17.59 -2.91
N LYS A 242 -4.63 17.86 -2.81
CA LYS A 242 -5.20 18.88 -1.91
C LYS A 242 -5.07 18.53 -0.41
N TYR A 243 -4.67 17.29 -0.11
CA TYR A 243 -4.38 16.79 1.23
C TYR A 243 -2.89 16.67 1.53
N ASP A 244 -2.06 17.41 0.80
CA ASP A 244 -0.65 17.64 1.13
C ASP A 244 -0.46 17.95 2.63
N GLY A 245 0.55 17.33 3.23
CA GLY A 245 0.77 17.35 4.68
C GLY A 245 0.03 16.27 5.48
N THR A 246 -1.09 15.74 4.97
CA THR A 246 -1.84 14.62 5.59
C THR A 246 -1.59 13.32 4.83
N VAL A 247 -1.81 13.32 3.51
CA VAL A 247 -1.39 12.21 2.64
C VAL A 247 0.09 12.41 2.35
N THR A 248 0.92 11.55 2.94
CA THR A 248 2.39 11.66 2.88
C THR A 248 2.99 10.63 1.95
N SER A 249 2.24 9.57 1.61
CA SER A 249 2.68 8.59 0.63
C SER A 249 1.52 7.95 -0.14
N ILE A 250 1.83 7.50 -1.36
CA ILE A 250 0.99 6.65 -2.18
C ILE A 250 1.80 5.38 -2.47
N GLU A 251 1.28 4.23 -2.06
CA GLU A 251 1.81 2.93 -2.41
C GLU A 251 1.23 2.46 -3.74
N LEU A 252 2.13 2.07 -4.65
CA LEU A 252 1.76 1.81 -6.03
C LEU A 252 1.04 0.47 -6.20
N LEU A 253 1.42 -0.57 -5.47
CA LEU A 253 0.77 -1.87 -5.53
C LEU A 253 1.18 -2.74 -4.35
N ASN A 254 0.19 -3.21 -3.60
CA ASN A 254 0.36 -4.19 -2.55
C ASN A 254 0.80 -5.56 -3.09
N GLU A 255 1.79 -6.20 -2.47
CA GLU A 255 2.08 -7.64 -2.57
C GLU A 255 2.07 -8.27 -3.99
N PRO A 256 2.74 -7.74 -5.03
CA PRO A 256 2.92 -8.50 -6.27
C PRO A 256 3.70 -9.80 -5.98
N ALA A 257 3.16 -10.96 -6.38
CA ALA A 257 3.68 -12.27 -6.01
C ALA A 257 4.92 -12.69 -6.82
N GLY A 258 6.07 -12.05 -6.57
CA GLY A 258 7.33 -12.33 -7.26
C GLY A 258 7.80 -13.78 -7.15
N PHE A 259 7.42 -14.48 -6.08
CA PHE A 259 7.69 -15.91 -5.89
C PHE A 259 7.05 -16.83 -6.95
N LEU A 260 6.06 -16.36 -7.72
CA LEU A 260 5.50 -17.09 -8.87
C LEU A 260 6.45 -17.11 -10.07
N GLY A 261 7.49 -16.27 -10.08
CA GLY A 261 8.47 -16.19 -11.15
C GLY A 261 7.90 -15.65 -12.47
N GLY A 262 8.42 -16.14 -13.59
CA GLY A 262 8.05 -15.67 -14.93
C GLY A 262 8.35 -14.19 -15.14
N ASN A 263 7.41 -13.45 -15.73
CA ASN A 263 7.53 -12.02 -15.98
C ASN A 263 6.94 -11.13 -14.86
N MET A 264 6.56 -11.71 -13.71
CA MET A 264 5.86 -10.99 -12.63
C MET A 264 6.62 -9.74 -12.15
N MET A 265 7.90 -9.89 -11.80
CA MET A 265 8.68 -8.78 -11.24
C MET A 265 9.14 -7.77 -12.29
N ASP A 266 9.44 -8.20 -13.51
CA ASP A 266 9.78 -7.27 -14.60
C ASP A 266 8.57 -6.40 -14.95
N PHE A 267 7.39 -7.01 -15.07
CA PHE A 267 6.15 -6.29 -15.32
C PHE A 267 5.83 -5.32 -14.17
N THR A 268 5.99 -5.77 -12.93
CA THR A 268 5.76 -4.95 -11.72
C THR A 268 6.74 -3.78 -11.61
N LYS A 269 8.04 -3.98 -11.88
CA LYS A 269 9.02 -2.89 -11.88
C LYS A 269 8.69 -1.83 -12.91
N ASN A 270 8.34 -2.26 -14.13
CA ASN A 270 7.97 -1.32 -15.20
C ASN A 270 6.69 -0.54 -14.85
N TYR A 271 5.72 -1.20 -14.20
CA TYR A 271 4.57 -0.54 -13.60
C TYR A 271 4.98 0.47 -12.52
N TYR A 272 5.86 0.11 -11.57
CA TYR A 272 6.31 1.01 -10.51
C TYR A 272 6.93 2.29 -11.04
N PHE A 273 7.78 2.22 -12.07
CA PHE A 273 8.36 3.43 -12.65
C PHE A 273 7.29 4.27 -13.34
N SER A 274 6.38 3.66 -14.09
CA SER A 274 5.27 4.39 -14.72
C SER A 274 4.35 5.05 -13.69
N GLY A 275 4.03 4.34 -12.61
CA GLY A 275 3.26 4.83 -11.48
C GLY A 275 3.95 5.97 -10.75
N TYR A 276 5.28 5.90 -10.56
CA TYR A 276 6.09 6.98 -9.98
C TYR A 276 5.89 8.28 -10.75
N TYR A 277 6.17 8.31 -12.05
CA TYR A 277 6.05 9.55 -12.84
C TYR A 277 4.61 10.06 -12.87
N ASN A 278 3.63 9.16 -13.00
CA ASN A 278 2.22 9.54 -13.03
C ASN A 278 1.75 10.15 -11.70
N ALA A 279 2.12 9.55 -10.56
CA ALA A 279 1.81 10.09 -9.26
C ALA A 279 2.52 11.44 -9.04
N ARG A 280 3.83 11.50 -9.30
CA ARG A 280 4.67 12.70 -9.08
C ARG A 280 4.27 13.88 -9.96
N SER A 281 3.75 13.63 -11.16
CA SER A 281 3.21 14.69 -12.04
C SER A 281 1.93 15.35 -11.49
N LYS A 282 1.20 14.67 -10.59
CA LYS A 282 -0.04 15.17 -9.99
C LYS A 282 0.14 15.59 -8.54
N PHE A 283 1.06 14.96 -7.82
CA PHE A 283 1.29 15.18 -6.41
C PHE A 283 2.79 15.11 -6.08
N GLY A 284 3.50 16.21 -6.30
CA GLY A 284 4.96 16.30 -6.10
C GLY A 284 5.47 16.14 -4.66
N ASN A 285 4.60 16.18 -3.66
CA ASN A 285 5.01 16.03 -2.25
C ASN A 285 4.81 14.63 -1.68
N ALA A 286 3.99 13.79 -2.31
CA ALA A 286 3.83 12.42 -1.85
C ALA A 286 5.12 11.62 -2.10
N ALA A 287 5.57 10.90 -1.07
CA ALA A 287 6.53 9.83 -1.24
C ALA A 287 5.88 8.66 -1.98
N ILE A 288 6.62 8.01 -2.87
CA ILE A 288 6.10 6.88 -3.64
C ILE A 288 6.58 5.60 -2.98
N MET A 289 5.64 4.78 -2.51
CA MET A 289 5.95 3.51 -1.86
C MET A 289 5.78 2.37 -2.86
N ILE A 290 6.70 1.40 -2.81
CA ILE A 290 6.69 0.18 -3.61
C ILE A 290 6.83 -1.03 -2.70
N HIS A 291 5.99 -2.04 -2.86
CA HIS A 291 6.14 -3.31 -2.15
C HIS A 291 7.30 -4.14 -2.71
N ASP A 292 7.98 -4.90 -1.85
CA ASP A 292 9.20 -5.66 -2.17
C ASP A 292 9.01 -6.86 -3.13
N GLY A 293 7.75 -7.20 -3.40
CA GLY A 293 7.35 -8.29 -4.27
C GLY A 293 7.74 -9.68 -3.79
N PHE A 294 7.98 -9.86 -2.49
CA PHE A 294 8.49 -11.08 -1.84
C PHE A 294 9.87 -11.53 -2.32
N MET A 295 10.66 -10.62 -2.93
CA MET A 295 11.99 -10.94 -3.45
C MET A 295 13.11 -10.77 -2.40
N GLY A 296 12.74 -10.26 -1.21
CA GLY A 296 13.68 -9.89 -0.15
C GLY A 296 14.31 -8.51 -0.37
N LEU A 297 14.82 -7.93 0.73
CA LEU A 297 15.24 -6.52 0.76
C LEU A 297 16.40 -6.19 -0.19
N SER A 298 17.36 -7.09 -0.35
CA SER A 298 18.55 -6.85 -1.18
C SER A 298 18.26 -6.82 -2.68
N TYR A 299 17.14 -7.39 -3.13
CA TYR A 299 16.69 -7.35 -4.53
C TYR A 299 16.46 -5.92 -5.03
N TRP A 300 16.21 -4.97 -4.12
CA TRP A 300 15.92 -3.57 -4.41
C TRP A 300 17.15 -2.64 -4.26
N ASN A 301 18.34 -3.20 -3.99
CA ASN A 301 19.56 -2.42 -3.92
C ASN A 301 19.87 -1.76 -5.26
N GLY A 302 20.06 -0.43 -5.26
CA GLY A 302 20.35 0.35 -6.47
C GLY A 302 19.13 0.59 -7.37
N VAL A 303 17.93 0.13 -6.99
CA VAL A 303 16.69 0.38 -7.73
C VAL A 303 16.03 1.67 -7.23
N ALA A 304 15.41 2.42 -8.15
CA ALA A 304 14.66 3.64 -7.85
C ALA A 304 15.47 4.68 -7.04
N GLN A 305 16.71 4.95 -7.46
CA GLN A 305 17.65 5.81 -6.76
C GLN A 305 17.67 7.27 -7.27
N PRO A 306 18.12 8.22 -6.43
CA PRO A 306 18.44 9.58 -6.87
C PRO A 306 19.60 9.60 -7.89
N PRO A 307 19.68 10.64 -8.75
CA PRO A 307 18.76 11.79 -8.83
C PRO A 307 17.46 11.50 -9.57
N GLN A 308 17.36 10.36 -10.28
CA GLN A 308 16.23 10.04 -11.16
C GLN A 308 14.93 9.81 -10.39
N PHE A 309 15.00 9.10 -9.27
CA PHE A 309 13.87 8.81 -8.40
C PHE A 309 14.16 9.35 -7.01
N GLN A 310 13.27 10.21 -6.52
CA GLN A 310 13.37 10.84 -5.21
C GLN A 310 12.15 10.50 -4.36
N GLN A 311 12.35 10.44 -3.03
CA GLN A 311 11.32 10.11 -2.04
C GLN A 311 10.60 8.80 -2.34
N VAL A 312 11.38 7.74 -2.60
CA VAL A 312 10.86 6.39 -2.76
C VAL A 312 10.99 5.63 -1.44
N LEU A 313 9.89 5.01 -1.01
CA LEU A 313 9.83 4.13 0.16
C LEU A 313 9.76 2.67 -0.31
N LEU A 314 10.42 1.78 0.41
CA LEU A 314 10.24 0.34 0.23
C LEU A 314 9.30 -0.17 1.33
N ASP A 315 8.24 -0.86 0.93
CA ASP A 315 7.39 -1.64 1.82
C ASP A 315 7.83 -3.11 1.82
N THR A 316 7.89 -3.70 3.01
CA THR A 316 8.16 -5.13 3.22
C THR A 316 7.19 -5.68 4.25
N HIS A 317 6.67 -6.87 4.02
CA HIS A 317 5.73 -7.52 4.92
C HIS A 317 6.40 -8.68 5.65
N ILE A 318 6.28 -8.70 6.97
CA ILE A 318 6.96 -9.69 7.81
C ILE A 318 5.94 -10.45 8.63
N TYR A 319 5.74 -11.70 8.25
CA TYR A 319 4.91 -12.68 8.95
C TYR A 319 5.73 -13.93 9.27
N SER A 320 5.19 -14.76 10.16
CA SER A 320 5.78 -16.06 10.47
C SER A 320 4.69 -17.11 10.71
N VAL A 321 3.64 -17.11 9.89
CA VAL A 321 2.46 -17.97 10.11
C VAL A 321 1.91 -18.64 8.84
N PHE A 322 2.53 -18.45 7.67
CA PHE A 322 1.95 -18.86 6.38
C PHE A 322 2.55 -20.15 5.79
N SER A 323 3.35 -20.87 6.58
CA SER A 323 3.84 -22.22 6.28
C SER A 323 3.78 -23.15 7.50
N PRO A 324 3.72 -24.49 7.30
CA PRO A 324 3.74 -25.44 8.42
C PRO A 324 4.95 -25.28 9.34
N GLN A 325 6.12 -24.96 8.79
CA GLN A 325 7.36 -24.75 9.54
C GLN A 325 7.29 -23.50 10.42
N GLU A 326 6.69 -22.43 9.89
CA GLU A 326 6.53 -21.16 10.58
C GLU A 326 5.56 -21.25 11.77
N VAL A 327 4.39 -21.88 11.60
CA VAL A 327 3.44 -22.06 12.70
C VAL A 327 3.95 -23.04 13.76
N ALA A 328 4.88 -23.92 13.40
CA ALA A 328 5.53 -24.87 14.31
C ALA A 328 6.71 -24.27 15.10
N MET A 329 7.18 -23.05 14.79
CA MET A 329 8.27 -22.43 15.54
C MET A 329 7.90 -22.26 17.01
N SER A 330 8.82 -22.67 17.89
CA SER A 330 8.75 -22.31 19.30
C SER A 330 8.83 -20.78 19.47
N GLU A 331 8.41 -20.29 20.63
CA GLU A 331 8.50 -18.86 20.90
C GLU A 331 9.95 -18.34 20.76
N ASP A 332 10.93 -19.06 21.28
CA ASP A 332 12.34 -18.67 21.19
C ASP A 332 12.85 -18.65 19.76
N GLN A 333 12.49 -19.65 18.95
CA GLN A 333 12.84 -19.70 17.54
C GLN A 333 12.24 -18.50 16.80
N ARG A 334 10.98 -18.17 17.07
CA ARG A 334 10.28 -17.05 16.44
C ARG A 334 10.90 -15.71 16.83
N LEU A 335 11.19 -15.49 18.11
CA LEU A 335 11.84 -14.27 18.57
C LEU A 335 13.25 -14.12 17.97
N ASN A 336 14.03 -15.21 17.91
CA ASN A 336 15.35 -15.20 17.25
C ASN A 336 15.23 -14.90 15.75
N ASN A 337 14.21 -15.45 15.08
CA ASN A 337 13.94 -15.19 13.67
C ASN A 337 13.56 -13.73 13.39
N TYR A 338 12.90 -13.05 14.32
CA TYR A 338 12.69 -11.60 14.20
C TYR A 338 13.97 -10.83 14.46
N CYS A 339 14.72 -11.17 15.51
CA CYS A 339 15.98 -10.51 15.84
C CYS A 339 17.00 -10.56 14.69
N SER A 340 17.07 -11.66 13.94
CA SER A 340 18.01 -11.81 12.81
C SER A 340 17.73 -10.85 11.65
N GLN A 341 16.56 -10.22 11.59
CA GLN A 341 16.17 -9.30 10.51
C GLN A 341 16.68 -7.87 10.73
N ALA A 342 17.16 -7.54 11.93
CA ALA A 342 17.55 -6.19 12.32
C ALA A 342 18.57 -5.55 11.36
N ASP A 343 19.65 -6.28 11.03
CA ASP A 343 20.72 -5.78 10.16
C ASP A 343 20.27 -5.64 8.69
N GLY A 344 19.41 -6.57 8.24
CA GLY A 344 18.81 -6.52 6.91
C GLY A 344 17.93 -5.28 6.73
N LEU A 345 17.08 -5.00 7.71
CA LEU A 345 16.21 -3.81 7.74
C LEU A 345 17.03 -2.52 7.83
N ALA A 346 18.04 -2.46 8.70
CA ALA A 346 18.94 -1.32 8.79
C ALA A 346 19.68 -1.05 7.47
N SER A 347 20.07 -2.12 6.76
CA SER A 347 20.77 -2.02 5.47
C SER A 347 19.85 -1.59 4.34
N SER A 348 18.65 -2.16 4.29
CA SER A 348 17.60 -1.75 3.35
C SER A 348 17.27 -0.27 3.52
N ASN A 349 17.13 0.20 4.76
CA ASN A 349 16.78 1.58 5.09
C ASN A 349 17.82 2.63 4.62
N ARG A 350 19.08 2.21 4.38
CA ARG A 350 20.13 3.08 3.80
C ARG A 350 20.04 3.18 2.27
N ASN A 351 19.37 2.24 1.62
CA ASN A 351 19.16 2.20 0.18
C ASN A 351 17.86 2.90 -0.24
N LEU A 352 16.75 2.54 0.40
CA LEU A 352 15.45 3.21 0.30
C LEU A 352 14.89 3.29 1.72
N TYR A 353 14.13 4.31 2.06
CA TYR A 353 13.49 4.33 3.38
C TYR A 353 12.52 3.15 3.48
N THR A 354 12.81 2.21 4.38
CA THR A 354 12.08 0.93 4.47
C THR A 354 11.10 0.96 5.62
N ILE A 355 9.84 0.64 5.35
CA ILE A 355 8.78 0.48 6.35
C ILE A 355 8.35 -0.98 6.34
N VAL A 356 8.16 -1.56 7.52
CA VAL A 356 7.46 -2.85 7.63
C VAL A 356 5.96 -2.54 7.60
N GLY A 357 5.37 -2.48 6.41
CA GLY A 357 4.00 -2.00 6.19
C GLY A 357 2.92 -2.98 6.62
N GLU A 358 3.26 -4.25 6.77
CA GLU A 358 2.38 -5.26 7.35
C GLU A 358 3.14 -6.28 8.21
N TRP A 359 2.57 -6.55 9.38
CA TRP A 359 3.04 -7.55 10.35
C TRP A 359 1.98 -7.72 11.45
N THR A 360 2.10 -8.77 12.27
CA THR A 360 1.22 -9.02 13.42
C THR A 360 1.98 -9.62 14.61
N ALA A 361 1.38 -9.63 15.79
CA ALA A 361 1.88 -10.37 16.94
C ALA A 361 1.43 -11.85 16.94
N ALA A 362 0.43 -12.20 16.13
CA ALA A 362 -0.12 -13.56 16.07
C ALA A 362 0.95 -14.60 15.68
N PRO A 363 1.20 -15.63 16.51
CA PRO A 363 2.14 -16.71 16.19
C PRO A 363 1.47 -17.91 15.53
N THR A 364 0.19 -17.82 15.17
CA THR A 364 -0.60 -18.89 14.55
C THR A 364 -1.42 -18.33 13.39
N ASP A 365 -1.92 -19.23 12.53
CA ASP A 365 -2.86 -18.91 11.47
C ASP A 365 -4.30 -19.32 11.81
N CYS A 366 -4.66 -19.22 13.10
CA CYS A 366 -5.93 -19.71 13.63
C CYS A 366 -7.15 -18.83 13.34
N ALA A 367 -6.94 -17.58 12.90
CA ALA A 367 -8.02 -16.67 12.59
C ALA A 367 -8.98 -17.25 11.54
N LYS A 368 -10.27 -17.21 11.84
CA LYS A 368 -11.32 -17.74 10.95
C LYS A 368 -11.15 -17.12 9.56
N TYR A 369 -11.02 -17.97 8.55
CA TYR A 369 -10.85 -17.60 7.14
C TYR A 369 -9.55 -16.88 6.78
N LEU A 370 -8.55 -16.81 7.66
CA LEU A 370 -7.26 -16.16 7.35
C LEU A 370 -6.59 -16.76 6.11
N ASN A 371 -6.72 -18.07 5.93
CA ASN A 371 -6.23 -18.79 4.76
C ASN A 371 -7.22 -18.82 3.58
N GLY A 372 -8.31 -18.07 3.71
CA GLY A 372 -9.46 -18.01 2.82
C GLY A 372 -10.72 -18.65 3.38
N ARG A 373 -11.86 -18.20 2.87
CA ARG A 373 -13.16 -18.73 3.27
C ARG A 373 -13.26 -20.23 2.98
N GLY A 374 -13.61 -21.01 4.01
CA GLY A 374 -13.73 -22.46 3.94
C GLY A 374 -12.40 -23.23 3.99
N VAL A 375 -11.29 -22.54 4.23
CA VAL A 375 -9.96 -23.14 4.39
C VAL A 375 -9.58 -23.16 5.87
N GLY A 376 -9.01 -24.28 6.33
CA GLY A 376 -8.56 -24.47 7.71
C GLY A 376 -7.26 -23.75 8.07
N ALA A 377 -6.71 -24.06 9.25
CA ALA A 377 -5.45 -23.53 9.77
C ALA A 377 -4.32 -24.56 9.69
N ARG A 378 -3.09 -24.11 9.46
CA ARG A 378 -1.91 -24.99 9.49
C ARG A 378 -1.62 -25.40 10.93
N TYR A 379 -1.84 -24.50 11.90
CA TYR A 379 -1.52 -24.72 13.30
C TYR A 379 -2.25 -25.91 13.94
N ASP A 380 -3.53 -26.12 13.62
CA ASP A 380 -4.31 -27.27 14.11
C ASP A 380 -4.38 -28.44 13.11
N GLY A 381 -3.65 -28.33 11.99
CA GLY A 381 -3.59 -29.35 10.94
C GLY A 381 -4.81 -29.41 10.03
N SER A 382 -5.77 -28.48 10.12
CA SER A 382 -7.00 -28.49 9.31
C SER A 382 -6.84 -27.86 7.91
N PHE A 383 -5.74 -27.17 7.63
CA PHE A 383 -5.46 -26.56 6.31
C PHE A 383 -5.25 -27.60 5.20
N GLY A 384 -4.70 -28.78 5.53
CA GLY A 384 -4.23 -29.76 4.55
C GLY A 384 -2.85 -29.39 3.98
N GLN A 385 -2.52 -29.87 2.78
CA GLN A 385 -1.27 -29.51 2.06
C GLN A 385 0.02 -29.64 2.88
N GLY A 386 0.14 -30.71 3.67
CA GLY A 386 1.30 -30.97 4.51
C GLY A 386 1.28 -30.26 5.88
N SER A 387 0.18 -29.60 6.25
CA SER A 387 -0.05 -29.18 7.64
C SER A 387 -0.13 -30.39 8.57
N TYR A 388 0.38 -30.24 9.77
CA TYR A 388 0.30 -31.21 10.85
C TYR A 388 -0.08 -30.49 12.14
N TYR A 389 -0.63 -31.23 13.10
CA TYR A 389 -1.08 -30.65 14.36
C TYR A 389 0.11 -30.10 15.16
N VAL A 390 0.09 -28.79 15.43
CA VAL A 390 1.01 -28.11 16.36
C VAL A 390 0.28 -27.80 17.67
N GLY A 391 -0.96 -27.31 17.60
CA GLY A 391 -1.77 -26.97 18.76
C GLY A 391 -3.23 -26.67 18.40
N SER A 392 -4.05 -26.42 19.42
CA SER A 392 -5.46 -26.07 19.21
C SER A 392 -5.63 -24.60 18.87
N CYS A 393 -6.54 -24.29 17.93
CA CYS A 393 -6.94 -22.92 17.64
C CYS A 393 -8.02 -22.35 18.58
N ALA A 394 -8.62 -23.16 19.45
CA ALA A 394 -9.81 -22.78 20.23
C ALA A 394 -9.61 -21.60 21.21
N ASP A 395 -8.38 -21.34 21.64
CA ASP A 395 -7.99 -20.28 22.57
C ASP A 395 -6.93 -19.31 22.00
N LYS A 396 -6.77 -19.32 20.66
CA LYS A 396 -5.77 -18.53 19.92
C LYS A 396 -6.39 -17.57 18.90
N THR A 397 -7.72 -17.44 18.88
CA THR A 397 -8.42 -16.50 18.01
C THR A 397 -9.74 -16.03 18.66
N GLY A 398 -10.68 -15.51 17.87
CA GLY A 398 -11.98 -15.05 18.33
C GLY A 398 -11.89 -13.65 18.91
N ASP A 399 -12.61 -13.41 20.00
CA ASP A 399 -12.69 -12.10 20.62
C ASP A 399 -11.54 -11.78 21.61
N GLY A 400 -10.67 -12.76 21.88
CA GLY A 400 -9.56 -12.68 22.83
C GLY A 400 -9.93 -12.98 24.29
N SER A 401 -11.21 -13.22 24.61
CA SER A 401 -11.68 -13.52 25.97
C SER A 401 -11.11 -14.82 26.53
N ARG A 402 -10.77 -15.77 25.64
CA ARG A 402 -10.22 -17.07 25.98
C ARG A 402 -8.68 -17.11 26.02
N PHE A 403 -8.00 -16.02 25.71
CA PHE A 403 -6.54 -15.99 25.70
C PHE A 403 -6.00 -16.19 27.11
N SER A 404 -5.20 -17.24 27.29
CA SER A 404 -4.50 -17.48 28.56
C SER A 404 -3.50 -16.37 28.87
N ALA A 405 -3.16 -16.20 30.15
CA ALA A 405 -2.14 -15.22 30.56
C ALA A 405 -0.80 -15.48 29.85
N ALA A 406 -0.40 -16.75 29.73
CA ALA A 406 0.82 -17.13 29.03
C ALA A 406 0.81 -16.72 27.55
N TYR A 407 -0.33 -16.88 26.87
CA TYR A 407 -0.46 -16.48 25.46
C TYR A 407 -0.42 -14.96 25.31
N LYS A 408 -1.08 -14.19 26.19
CA LYS A 408 -0.98 -12.72 26.21
C LYS A 408 0.46 -12.25 26.44
N SER A 409 1.19 -12.88 27.37
CA SER A 409 2.60 -12.56 27.59
C SER A 409 3.49 -12.90 26.38
N GLN A 410 3.19 -13.99 25.66
CA GLN A 410 3.85 -14.32 24.40
C GLN A 410 3.59 -13.24 23.34
N LEU A 411 2.32 -12.86 23.11
CA LEU A 411 1.95 -11.80 22.17
C LEU A 411 2.66 -10.48 22.51
N GLN A 412 2.76 -10.13 23.80
CA GLN A 412 3.48 -8.94 24.25
C GLN A 412 4.98 -9.00 23.92
N ARG A 413 5.66 -10.12 24.20
CA ARG A 413 7.08 -10.30 23.85
C ARG A 413 7.32 -10.23 22.35
N LEU A 414 6.45 -10.85 21.56
CA LEU A 414 6.50 -10.82 20.10
C LEU A 414 6.29 -9.39 19.58
N PHE A 415 5.30 -8.66 20.10
CA PHE A 415 5.05 -7.27 19.73
C PHE A 415 6.25 -6.37 20.04
N GLU A 416 6.74 -6.39 21.29
CA GLU A 416 7.83 -5.52 21.74
C GLU A 416 9.15 -5.81 21.00
N THR A 417 9.44 -7.08 20.74
CA THR A 417 10.63 -7.49 19.96
C THR A 417 10.53 -7.02 18.51
N GLN A 418 9.37 -7.25 17.87
CA GLN A 418 9.16 -6.85 16.48
C GLN A 418 9.31 -5.34 16.30
N ILE A 419 8.70 -4.49 17.14
CA ILE A 419 8.86 -3.02 17.01
C ILE A 419 10.29 -2.54 17.31
N SER A 420 11.08 -3.27 18.10
CA SER A 420 12.52 -3.02 18.30
C SER A 420 13.35 -3.32 17.07
N VAL A 421 13.01 -4.40 16.37
CA VAL A 421 13.64 -4.78 15.10
C VAL A 421 13.20 -3.84 13.98
N TYR A 422 11.91 -3.54 13.84
CA TYR A 422 11.37 -2.78 12.72
C TYR A 422 11.75 -1.30 12.78
N GLU A 423 11.95 -0.75 13.97
CA GLU A 423 12.51 0.60 14.14
C GLU A 423 14.03 0.68 13.90
N ARG A 424 14.69 -0.41 13.47
CA ARG A 424 16.00 -0.32 12.80
C ARG A 424 15.90 0.29 11.41
N ALA A 425 14.72 0.22 10.80
CA ALA A 425 14.37 0.92 9.56
C ALA A 425 13.50 2.16 9.85
N THR A 426 12.73 2.64 8.87
CA THR A 426 11.90 3.85 9.00
C THR A 426 10.72 3.65 9.93
N GLY A 427 10.26 2.41 10.13
CA GLY A 427 9.24 2.10 11.13
C GLY A 427 8.35 0.95 10.70
N TRP A 428 7.12 0.94 11.20
CA TRP A 428 6.21 -0.18 11.08
C TRP A 428 4.75 0.24 11.05
N ILE A 429 3.91 -0.60 10.44
CA ILE A 429 2.46 -0.45 10.36
C ILE A 429 1.84 -1.81 10.66
N PHE A 430 1.13 -1.91 11.79
CA PHE A 430 0.56 -3.18 12.25
C PHE A 430 -0.67 -3.56 11.42
N TRP A 431 -0.78 -4.83 11.04
CA TRP A 431 -1.95 -5.39 10.39
C TRP A 431 -2.81 -6.15 11.42
N THR A 432 -3.95 -5.62 11.87
CA THR A 432 -4.66 -4.37 11.48
C THR A 432 -5.22 -3.63 12.71
N TRP A 433 -5.84 -2.46 12.55
CA TRP A 433 -6.44 -1.71 13.68
C TRP A 433 -7.48 -2.55 14.42
N LYS A 434 -8.39 -3.22 13.69
CA LYS A 434 -9.45 -4.04 14.29
C LYS A 434 -9.96 -5.17 13.41
N THR A 435 -10.47 -6.21 14.04
CA THR A 435 -11.12 -7.37 13.41
C THR A 435 -12.38 -7.79 14.19
N GLU A 436 -13.29 -8.53 13.55
CA GLU A 436 -14.48 -9.02 14.27
C GLU A 436 -14.16 -10.20 15.19
N GLN A 437 -13.30 -11.14 14.73
CA GLN A 437 -13.07 -12.44 15.39
C GLN A 437 -11.61 -12.92 15.33
N ALA A 438 -10.63 -12.03 15.22
CA ALA A 438 -9.21 -12.37 15.18
C ALA A 438 -8.41 -11.45 16.12
N ALA A 439 -8.61 -11.60 17.45
CA ALA A 439 -8.07 -10.68 18.44
C ALA A 439 -6.53 -10.58 18.51
N ASP A 440 -5.82 -11.61 18.07
CA ASP A 440 -4.36 -11.64 17.95
C ASP A 440 -3.84 -10.86 16.72
N TRP A 441 -4.73 -10.48 15.80
CA TRP A 441 -4.50 -9.58 14.66
C TRP A 441 -5.12 -8.19 14.84
N ASP A 442 -5.67 -7.91 16.02
CA ASP A 442 -6.46 -6.71 16.32
C ASP A 442 -5.67 -5.80 17.28
N TYR A 443 -5.17 -4.67 16.76
CA TYR A 443 -4.39 -3.72 17.55
C TYR A 443 -5.21 -3.14 18.72
N GLN A 444 -6.47 -2.79 18.45
CA GLN A 444 -7.36 -2.19 19.45
C GLN A 444 -7.61 -3.16 20.62
N ARG A 445 -7.88 -4.43 20.35
CA ARG A 445 -8.03 -5.46 21.39
C ARG A 445 -6.71 -5.76 22.08
N GLY A 446 -5.58 -5.68 21.37
CA GLY A 446 -4.27 -5.78 21.98
C GLY A 446 -4.00 -4.73 23.05
N LEU A 447 -4.38 -3.48 22.80
CA LEU A 447 -4.29 -2.41 23.79
C LEU A 447 -5.22 -2.66 24.98
N ASN A 448 -6.46 -3.09 24.73
CA ASN A 448 -7.47 -3.30 25.78
C ASN A 448 -7.16 -4.54 26.63
N GLY A 449 -6.60 -5.57 26.02
CA GLY A 449 -6.27 -6.83 26.65
C GLY A 449 -4.86 -6.91 27.24
N GLY A 450 -4.04 -5.87 27.03
CA GLY A 450 -2.74 -5.69 27.67
C GLY A 450 -1.56 -6.43 27.02
N TRP A 451 -1.74 -7.01 25.83
CA TRP A 451 -0.64 -7.62 25.08
C TRP A 451 0.00 -6.70 24.04
N ILE A 452 -0.54 -5.49 23.85
CA ILE A 452 0.12 -4.40 23.13
C ILE A 452 0.31 -3.24 24.11
N THR A 453 1.55 -2.74 24.21
CA THR A 453 1.88 -1.61 25.09
C THR A 453 1.37 -0.28 24.54
N ARG A 454 0.84 0.57 25.42
CA ARG A 454 0.54 1.97 25.11
C ARG A 454 1.80 2.84 25.08
N ASN A 455 2.85 2.44 25.78
CA ASN A 455 4.13 3.13 25.78
C ASN A 455 5.07 2.46 24.79
N LEU A 456 5.01 2.88 23.52
CA LEU A 456 5.83 2.33 22.43
C LEU A 456 7.34 2.57 22.60
N ASN A 457 7.75 3.43 23.54
CA ASN A 457 9.15 3.68 23.89
C ASN A 457 9.65 2.80 25.04
N SER A 458 8.78 2.04 25.71
CA SER A 458 9.14 1.12 26.79
C SER A 458 8.86 -0.31 26.36
N ARG A 459 9.94 -1.11 26.27
CA ARG A 459 9.91 -2.47 25.71
C ARG A 459 10.64 -3.46 26.62
N PRO A 460 10.22 -3.59 27.89
CA PRO A 460 10.94 -4.40 28.88
C PRO A 460 10.94 -5.91 28.55
N ASN A 461 10.04 -6.35 27.67
CA ASN A 461 9.88 -7.74 27.26
C ASN A 461 10.51 -8.03 25.90
N ALA A 462 11.10 -7.03 25.22
CA ALA A 462 11.79 -7.25 23.96
C ALA A 462 13.05 -8.12 24.17
N ARG A 463 13.28 -9.06 23.24
CA ARG A 463 14.47 -9.92 23.25
C ARG A 463 15.72 -9.21 22.70
N CYS A 464 15.48 -8.32 21.75
CA CYS A 464 16.39 -7.46 21.00
C CYS A 464 15.56 -6.26 20.48
#